data_AF-A0A940KNG2-F1
#
_entry.id   AF-A0A940KNG2-F1
#
_cell.length_a   1.000
_cell.length_b   1.000
_cell.length_c   1.000
_cell.angle_alpha   90.00
_cell.angle_beta   90.00
_cell.angle_gamma   90.00
#
_symmetry.space_group_name_H-M   'P 1'
#
loop_
_entity.id
_entity.type
_entity.pdbx_description
1 polymer ?
#
loop_
_entity_poly.entity_id
_entity_poly.type
_entity_poly.pdbx_seq_one_letter_code
_entity_poly.pdbx_strand_id
1 'polypeptide(L)'
;MKTKLLFAFVIIVSVSFFACKKENIEIQKPFEYSEEYYANLRAYKKSDHQICFGWFADYSQTFSYGMHFKGLPDSIDILSLWGGIPDKEESPAVWEEMRFVRDVKGMRLVAPVIVQLEGNNMPINDEGLQMYADYLVKIVMDNDLDGLDMDWEPVSGTYLNNAENFA
;
A
#
# COMPACT_ATOMS: atom_id res chain seq x y z
N MET A 1 -65.84 -10.79 -0.17
CA MET A 1 -64.52 -10.39 0.35
C MET A 1 -63.39 -11.32 -0.08
N LYS A 2 -63.50 -12.64 0.10
CA LYS A 2 -62.43 -13.62 -0.20
C LYS A 2 -61.87 -13.57 -1.63
N THR A 3 -62.71 -13.41 -2.65
CA THR A 3 -62.30 -13.30 -4.06
C THR A 3 -61.57 -12.00 -4.40
N LYS A 4 -61.87 -10.89 -3.73
CA LYS A 4 -61.16 -9.61 -3.91
C LYS A 4 -59.77 -9.63 -3.27
N LEU A 5 -59.63 -10.28 -2.11
CA LEU A 5 -58.34 -10.51 -1.46
C LEU A 5 -57.44 -11.46 -2.27
N LEU A 6 -58.01 -12.49 -2.90
CA LEU A 6 -57.25 -13.39 -3.76
C LEU A 6 -56.69 -12.67 -4.99
N PHE A 7 -57.50 -11.81 -5.63
CA PHE A 7 -57.03 -10.99 -6.75
C PHE A 7 -55.92 -10.02 -6.35
N ALA A 8 -56.07 -9.35 -5.20
CA ALA A 8 -55.03 -8.45 -4.68
C ALA A 8 -53.73 -9.21 -4.38
N PHE A 9 -53.81 -10.40 -3.81
CA PHE A 9 -52.64 -11.25 -3.54
C PHE A 9 -51.95 -11.70 -4.83
N VAL A 10 -52.70 -12.12 -5.85
CA VAL A 10 -52.14 -12.50 -7.15
C VAL A 10 -51.45 -11.32 -7.84
N ILE A 11 -52.03 -10.12 -7.77
CA ILE A 11 -51.40 -8.90 -8.33
C ILE A 11 -50.10 -8.57 -7.60
N ILE A 12 -50.09 -8.62 -6.26
CA ILE A 12 -48.88 -8.34 -5.45
C ILE A 12 -47.77 -9.36 -5.78
N VAL A 13 -48.10 -10.64 -5.84
CA VAL A 13 -47.12 -11.69 -6.20
C VAL A 13 -46.60 -11.49 -7.61
N SER A 14 -47.48 -11.15 -8.57
CA SER A 14 -47.09 -10.90 -9.96
C SER A 14 -46.14 -9.71 -10.09
N VAL A 15 -46.43 -8.58 -9.41
CA VAL A 15 -45.57 -7.38 -9.44
C VAL A 15 -44.20 -7.67 -8.81
N SER A 16 -44.13 -8.49 -7.76
CA SER A 16 -42.87 -8.90 -7.13
C SER A 16 -41.96 -9.72 -8.07
N PHE A 17 -42.52 -10.49 -9.01
CA PHE A 17 -41.72 -11.23 -10.01
C PHE A 17 -41.20 -10.35 -11.15
N PHE A 18 -41.83 -9.21 -11.44
CA PHE A 18 -41.38 -8.28 -12.49
C PHE A 18 -40.51 -7.11 -11.98
N ALA A 19 -40.44 -6.90 -10.67
CA ALA A 19 -39.65 -5.81 -10.06
C ALA A 19 -38.13 -6.07 -10.06
N CYS A 20 -37.69 -7.32 -10.26
CA CYS A 20 -36.27 -7.68 -10.31
C CYS A 20 -35.79 -7.74 -11.77
N LYS A 21 -35.78 -6.61 -12.47
CA LYS A 21 -34.94 -6.50 -13.67
C LYS A 21 -33.51 -6.38 -13.19
N LYS A 22 -32.72 -7.46 -13.32
CA LYS A 22 -31.26 -7.41 -13.17
C LYS A 22 -30.76 -6.31 -14.11
N GLU A 23 -30.36 -5.18 -13.53
CA GLU A 23 -29.82 -4.07 -14.28
C GLU A 23 -28.56 -4.60 -15.00
N ASN A 24 -28.52 -4.45 -16.33
CA ASN A 24 -27.42 -4.95 -17.14
C ASN A 24 -26.25 -3.96 -17.01
N ILE A 25 -25.68 -3.90 -15.81
CA ILE A 25 -24.50 -3.08 -15.54
C ILE A 25 -23.34 -3.78 -16.24
N GLU A 26 -22.85 -3.17 -17.31
CA GLU A 26 -21.60 -3.59 -17.93
C GLU A 26 -20.47 -3.26 -16.95
N ILE A 27 -19.99 -4.28 -16.24
CA ILE A 27 -18.87 -4.14 -15.32
C ILE A 27 -17.64 -3.83 -16.17
N GLN A 28 -17.11 -2.61 -16.02
CA GLN A 28 -15.84 -2.24 -16.66
C GLN A 28 -14.76 -3.21 -16.20
N LYS A 29 -14.17 -3.91 -17.16
CA LYS A 29 -12.98 -4.71 -16.92
C LYS A 29 -11.78 -3.77 -16.83
N PRO A 30 -10.87 -3.96 -15.86
CA PRO A 30 -9.61 -3.23 -15.85
C PRO A 30 -8.90 -3.40 -17.20
N PHE A 31 -8.30 -2.31 -17.68
CA PHE A 31 -7.46 -2.38 -18.88
C PHE A 31 -6.22 -3.22 -18.59
N GLU A 32 -5.90 -4.16 -19.48
CA GLU A 32 -4.70 -4.99 -19.40
C GLU A 32 -3.59 -4.36 -20.24
N TYR A 33 -2.45 -4.07 -19.62
CA TYR A 33 -1.29 -3.53 -20.30
C TYR A 33 -0.40 -4.65 -20.86
N SER A 34 0.33 -4.37 -21.94
CA SER A 34 1.26 -5.32 -22.54
C SER A 34 2.58 -5.41 -21.77
N GLU A 35 3.33 -6.49 -21.97
CA GLU A 35 4.71 -6.59 -21.48
C GLU A 35 5.62 -5.49 -22.03
N GLU A 36 5.38 -5.05 -23.27
CA GLU A 36 6.09 -3.91 -23.88
C GLU A 36 5.83 -2.61 -23.11
N TYR A 37 4.58 -2.37 -22.68
CA TYR A 37 4.26 -1.22 -21.83
C TYR A 37 5.07 -1.25 -20.53
N TYR A 38 5.09 -2.36 -19.82
CA TYR A 38 5.84 -2.48 -18.56
C TYR A 38 7.36 -2.38 -18.78
N ALA A 39 7.88 -2.91 -19.89
CA ALA A 39 9.28 -2.73 -20.25
C ALA A 39 9.62 -1.25 -20.48
N ASN A 40 8.77 -0.52 -21.20
CA ASN A 40 8.93 0.91 -21.45
C ASN A 40 8.81 1.73 -20.15
N LEU A 41 7.89 1.35 -19.25
CA LEU A 41 7.75 1.98 -17.94
C LEU A 41 9.04 1.83 -17.12
N ARG A 42 9.59 0.61 -17.03
CA ARG A 42 10.88 0.37 -16.35
C ARG A 42 12.04 1.09 -17.03
N ALA A 43 12.00 1.27 -18.35
CA ALA A 43 13.01 2.05 -19.08
C ALA A 43 12.92 3.54 -18.75
N TYR A 44 11.71 4.12 -18.69
CA TYR A 44 11.46 5.48 -18.24
C TYR A 44 12.00 5.72 -16.81
N LYS A 45 11.70 4.82 -15.87
CA LYS A 45 12.21 4.92 -14.48
C LYS A 45 13.74 4.85 -14.35
N LYS A 46 14.43 4.36 -15.39
CA LYS A 46 15.90 4.31 -15.46
C LYS A 46 16.50 5.49 -16.23
N SER A 47 15.69 6.24 -16.99
CA SER A 47 16.19 7.40 -17.74
C SER A 47 16.45 8.58 -16.81
N ASP A 48 17.14 9.60 -17.31
CA ASP A 48 17.22 10.89 -16.63
C ASP A 48 15.85 11.58 -16.66
N HIS A 49 15.21 11.72 -15.49
CA HIS A 49 13.89 12.33 -15.32
C HIS A 49 13.73 12.86 -13.89
N GLN A 50 12.69 13.66 -13.66
CA GLN A 50 12.32 14.09 -12.31
C GLN A 50 11.69 12.93 -11.55
N ILE A 51 12.28 12.60 -10.40
CA ILE A 51 11.82 11.52 -9.53
C ILE A 51 10.53 11.93 -8.81
N CYS A 52 9.55 11.04 -8.82
CA CYS A 52 8.35 11.14 -7.99
C CYS A 52 8.44 10.20 -6.79
N PHE A 53 8.31 10.76 -5.59
CA PHE A 53 8.28 10.04 -4.32
C PHE A 53 6.90 10.20 -3.67
N GLY A 54 6.44 9.21 -2.91
CA GLY A 54 5.23 9.33 -2.10
C GLY A 54 5.19 8.41 -0.88
N TRP A 55 4.53 8.88 0.18
CA TRP A 55 4.13 8.07 1.33
C TRP A 55 2.75 7.47 1.09
N PHE A 56 2.61 6.16 1.23
CA PHE A 56 1.34 5.44 1.06
C PHE A 56 0.89 4.81 2.38
N ALA A 57 -0.17 5.35 2.94
CA ALA A 57 -0.53 5.18 4.35
C ALA A 57 -1.65 4.16 4.61
N ASP A 58 -2.45 3.77 3.61
CA ASP A 58 -3.56 2.85 3.85
C ASP A 58 -3.87 2.05 2.58
N TYR A 59 -3.77 0.72 2.72
CA TYR A 59 -4.14 -0.28 1.73
C TYR A 59 -5.19 -1.28 2.27
N SER A 60 -5.77 -1.00 3.43
CA SER A 60 -6.68 -1.89 4.15
C SER A 60 -8.14 -1.79 3.68
N GLN A 61 -8.47 -0.79 2.87
CA GLN A 61 -9.85 -0.46 2.48
C GLN A 61 -10.09 -0.70 0.97
N THR A 62 -11.11 -1.49 0.63
CA THR A 62 -11.28 -2.08 -0.72
C THR A 62 -12.32 -1.38 -1.60
N PHE A 63 -12.90 -0.27 -1.16
CA PHE A 63 -13.98 0.41 -1.89
C PHE A 63 -13.50 1.34 -3.02
N SER A 64 -12.19 1.59 -3.13
CA SER A 64 -11.61 2.46 -4.15
C SER A 64 -10.30 1.90 -4.67
N TYR A 65 -10.11 1.94 -5.99
CA TYR A 65 -8.86 1.52 -6.62
C TYR A 65 -7.65 2.37 -6.17
N GLY A 66 -7.88 3.61 -5.72
CA GLY A 66 -6.83 4.47 -5.16
C GLY A 66 -6.24 3.99 -3.83
N MET A 67 -6.86 2.99 -3.20
CA MET A 67 -6.37 2.33 -1.99
C MET A 67 -5.62 1.03 -2.30
N HIS A 68 -5.40 0.71 -3.58
CA HIS A 68 -4.64 -0.46 -4.02
C HIS A 68 -3.29 -0.05 -4.57
N PHE A 69 -2.24 -0.84 -4.32
CA PHE A 69 -0.91 -0.59 -4.92
C PHE A 69 -1.00 -0.50 -6.45
N LYS A 70 -1.77 -1.40 -7.08
CA LYS A 70 -1.96 -1.39 -8.55
C LYS A 70 -2.63 -0.12 -9.07
N GLY A 71 -3.39 0.58 -8.23
CA GLY A 71 -4.05 1.83 -8.57
C GLY A 71 -3.21 3.09 -8.40
N LEU A 72 -2.01 2.97 -7.84
CA LEU A 72 -1.06 4.07 -7.77
C LEU A 72 -0.60 4.49 -9.18
N PRO A 73 -0.40 5.80 -9.43
CA PRO A 73 0.16 6.28 -10.69
C PRO A 73 1.50 5.64 -11.03
N ASP A 74 1.63 5.14 -12.26
CA ASP A 74 2.84 4.46 -12.75
C ASP A 74 4.08 5.39 -12.78
N SER A 75 3.87 6.71 -12.74
CA SER A 75 4.94 7.71 -12.66
C SER A 75 5.62 7.80 -11.28
N ILE A 76 5.11 7.16 -10.23
CA ILE A 76 5.77 7.12 -8.90
C ILE A 76 6.99 6.21 -8.96
N ASP A 77 8.17 6.72 -8.62
CA ASP A 77 9.44 5.98 -8.70
C ASP A 77 9.82 5.33 -7.38
N ILE A 78 9.55 6.02 -6.26
CA ILE A 78 9.87 5.55 -4.92
C ILE A 78 8.61 5.67 -4.06
N LEU A 79 8.22 4.59 -3.40
CA LEU A 79 7.06 4.53 -2.52
C LEU A 79 7.49 4.14 -1.12
N SER A 80 7.22 5.02 -0.16
CA SER A 80 7.41 4.76 1.25
C SER A 80 6.16 4.12 1.85
N LEU A 81 6.31 2.93 2.42
CA LEU A 81 5.24 2.07 2.92
C LEU A 81 4.73 2.51 4.31
N TRP A 82 4.16 3.71 4.39
CA TRP A 82 3.68 4.30 5.65
C TRP A 82 2.56 3.50 6.33
N GLY A 83 1.73 2.82 5.54
CA GLY A 83 0.68 1.92 6.06
C GLY A 83 1.20 0.60 6.62
N GLY A 84 2.51 0.37 6.58
CA GLY A 84 3.16 -0.88 6.91
C GLY A 84 3.52 -1.72 5.69
N ILE A 85 4.21 -2.82 5.93
CA ILE A 85 4.53 -3.83 4.91
C ILE A 85 3.43 -4.90 4.98
N PRO A 86 2.65 -5.12 3.90
CA PRO A 86 1.67 -6.20 3.86
C PRO A 86 2.33 -7.55 4.18
N ASP A 87 1.73 -8.32 5.07
CA ASP A 87 2.18 -9.67 5.38
C ASP A 87 1.73 -10.65 4.28
N LYS A 88 2.62 -11.57 3.91
CA LYS A 88 2.39 -12.50 2.80
C LYS A 88 1.35 -13.55 3.15
N GLU A 89 1.30 -13.99 4.40
CA GLU A 89 0.44 -15.04 4.90
C GLU A 89 -0.93 -14.48 5.33
N GLU A 90 -0.95 -13.33 6.01
CA GLU A 90 -2.18 -12.69 6.50
C GLU A 90 -2.90 -11.88 5.42
N SER A 91 -2.16 -11.26 4.49
CA SER A 91 -2.71 -10.38 3.44
C SER A 91 -2.13 -10.66 2.05
N PRO A 92 -2.21 -11.91 1.54
CA PRO A 92 -1.53 -12.34 0.31
C PRO A 92 -1.89 -11.50 -0.92
N ALA A 93 -3.17 -11.14 -1.08
CA ALA A 93 -3.62 -10.35 -2.24
C ALA A 93 -2.98 -8.94 -2.26
N VAL A 94 -2.85 -8.30 -1.10
CA VAL A 94 -2.24 -6.97 -0.99
C VAL A 94 -0.73 -7.07 -1.16
N TRP A 95 -0.11 -8.11 -0.59
CA TRP A 95 1.30 -8.41 -0.78
C TRP A 95 1.64 -8.63 -2.27
N GLU A 96 0.82 -9.38 -3.00
CA GLU A 96 0.97 -9.60 -4.43
C GLU A 96 0.87 -8.29 -5.24
N GLU A 97 -0.04 -7.39 -4.86
CA GLU A 97 -0.14 -6.07 -5.50
C GLU A 97 1.09 -5.19 -5.23
N MET A 98 1.60 -5.21 -4.00
CA MET A 98 2.84 -4.53 -3.64
C MET A 98 4.01 -5.08 -4.46
N ARG A 99 4.15 -6.40 -4.58
CA ARG A 99 5.21 -7.02 -5.40
C ARG A 99 5.04 -6.71 -6.87
N PHE A 100 3.82 -6.70 -7.38
CA PHE A 100 3.56 -6.34 -8.77
C PHE A 100 4.05 -4.93 -9.11
N VAL A 101 3.80 -3.93 -8.26
CA VAL A 101 4.27 -2.57 -8.55
C VAL A 101 5.79 -2.44 -8.45
N ARG A 102 6.45 -3.24 -7.60
CA ARG A 102 7.91 -3.31 -7.56
C ARG A 102 8.48 -4.01 -8.78
N ASP A 103 8.13 -5.28 -8.97
CA ASP A 103 8.82 -6.19 -9.89
C ASP A 103 8.38 -5.96 -11.33
N VAL A 104 7.11 -5.60 -11.56
CA VAL A 104 6.55 -5.38 -12.91
C VAL A 104 6.58 -3.90 -13.28
N LYS A 105 6.06 -3.00 -12.44
CA LYS A 105 6.05 -1.56 -12.76
C LYS A 105 7.38 -0.85 -12.50
N GLY A 106 8.30 -1.46 -11.74
CA GLY A 106 9.63 -0.92 -11.47
C GLY A 106 9.69 0.16 -10.41
N MET A 107 8.68 0.25 -9.54
CA MET A 107 8.67 1.16 -8.39
C MET A 107 9.64 0.64 -7.33
N ARG A 108 10.43 1.52 -6.71
CA ARG A 108 11.25 1.15 -5.54
C ARG A 108 10.43 1.30 -4.28
N LEU A 109 10.46 0.29 -3.43
CA LEU A 109 9.73 0.27 -2.17
C LEU A 109 10.69 0.49 -1.00
N VAL A 110 10.38 1.44 -0.14
CA VAL A 110 11.18 1.74 1.05
C VAL A 110 10.33 1.67 2.30
N ALA A 111 10.93 1.24 3.41
CA ALA A 111 10.26 1.22 4.71
C ALA A 111 10.51 2.55 5.44
N PRO A 112 9.45 3.29 5.83
CA PRO A 112 9.60 4.47 6.68
C PRO A 112 9.96 4.06 8.10
N VAL A 113 10.88 4.82 8.70
CA VAL A 113 11.27 4.68 10.10
C VAL A 113 11.41 6.07 10.72
N ILE A 114 10.72 6.30 11.83
CA ILE A 114 11.01 7.45 12.69
C ILE A 114 12.34 7.16 13.40
N VAL A 115 13.32 8.03 13.19
CA VAL A 115 14.69 7.81 13.65
C VAL A 115 14.81 8.12 15.14
N GLN A 116 14.67 7.09 15.98
CA GLN A 116 14.78 7.22 17.43
C GLN A 116 15.13 5.88 18.09
N LEU A 117 16.11 5.84 19.00
CA LEU A 117 16.42 4.61 19.75
C LEU A 117 15.33 4.30 20.78
N GLU A 118 14.92 5.31 21.55
CA GLU A 118 13.97 5.18 22.66
C GLU A 118 12.58 4.77 22.18
N GLY A 119 12.12 5.35 21.07
CA GLY A 119 10.84 5.00 20.44
C GLY A 119 10.79 3.57 19.93
N ASN A 120 11.96 2.95 19.71
CA ASN A 120 12.11 1.57 19.26
C ASN A 120 12.55 0.63 20.40
N ASN A 121 12.43 1.06 21.67
CA ASN A 121 12.79 0.28 22.87
C ASN A 121 14.24 -0.26 22.86
N MET A 122 15.15 0.45 22.22
CA MET A 122 16.57 0.08 22.21
C MET A 122 17.29 0.60 23.47
N PRO A 123 18.34 -0.08 23.96
CA PRO A 123 19.21 0.46 24.99
C PRO A 123 19.77 1.85 24.61
N ILE A 124 19.87 2.76 25.57
CA ILE A 124 20.35 4.13 25.33
C ILE A 124 21.87 4.20 25.50
N ASN A 125 22.59 3.55 24.58
CA ASN A 125 24.05 3.46 24.54
C ASN A 125 24.54 2.99 23.15
N ASP A 126 25.86 2.87 22.97
CA ASP A 126 26.48 2.44 21.71
C ASP A 126 26.07 1.02 21.27
N GLU A 127 25.79 0.12 22.23
CA GLU A 127 25.29 -1.22 21.94
C GLU A 127 23.87 -1.16 21.36
N GLY A 128 22.99 -0.34 21.95
CA GLY A 128 21.65 -0.11 21.42
C GLY A 128 21.65 0.59 20.06
N LEU A 129 22.65 1.44 19.78
CA LEU A 129 22.84 2.01 18.45
C LEU A 129 23.18 0.93 17.41
N GLN A 130 24.05 -0.02 17.76
CA GLN A 130 24.35 -1.17 16.89
C GLN A 130 23.12 -2.05 16.69
N MET A 131 22.36 -2.34 17.75
CA MET A 131 21.11 -3.10 17.66
C MET A 131 20.07 -2.38 16.78
N TYR A 132 19.99 -1.06 16.88
CA TYR A 132 19.10 -0.26 16.04
C TYR A 132 19.52 -0.31 14.57
N ALA A 133 20.81 -0.16 14.27
CA ALA A 133 21.32 -0.31 12.90
C ALA A 133 21.03 -1.71 12.33
N ASP A 134 21.23 -2.76 13.12
CA ASP A 134 20.89 -4.13 12.74
C ASP A 134 19.39 -4.32 12.49
N TYR A 135 18.54 -3.69 13.30
CA TYR A 135 17.09 -3.68 13.13
C TYR A 135 16.69 -3.00 11.82
N LEU A 136 17.26 -1.83 11.53
CA LEU A 136 17.03 -1.10 10.28
C LEU A 136 17.40 -1.94 9.04
N VAL A 137 18.54 -2.63 9.08
CA VAL A 137 18.97 -3.52 7.98
C VAL A 137 18.00 -4.71 7.83
N LYS A 138 17.56 -5.30 8.94
CA LYS A 138 16.61 -6.43 8.91
C LYS A 138 15.28 -6.05 8.30
N ILE A 139 14.74 -4.85 8.57
CA ILE A 139 13.51 -4.37 7.93
C ILE A 139 13.61 -4.50 6.41
N VAL A 140 14.73 -4.07 5.82
CA VAL A 140 14.93 -4.12 4.36
C VAL A 140 15.14 -5.55 3.87
N MET A 141 16.08 -6.27 4.50
CA MET A 141 16.53 -7.58 4.02
C MET A 141 15.47 -8.67 4.20
N ASP A 142 14.80 -8.70 5.35
CA ASP A 142 13.80 -9.73 5.65
C ASP A 142 12.52 -9.53 4.82
N ASN A 143 12.27 -8.30 4.35
CA ASN A 143 11.11 -7.96 3.53
C ASN A 143 11.45 -7.75 2.05
N ASP A 144 12.68 -8.00 1.59
CA ASP A 144 13.12 -7.75 0.20
C ASP A 144 12.65 -6.38 -0.32
N LEU A 145 12.99 -5.31 0.41
CA LEU A 145 12.71 -3.93 0.01
C LEU A 145 13.95 -3.29 -0.63
N ASP A 146 13.75 -2.14 -1.27
CA ASP A 146 14.80 -1.41 -1.99
C ASP A 146 15.54 -0.40 -1.11
N GLY A 147 15.09 -0.19 0.13
CA GLY A 147 15.78 0.64 1.12
C GLY A 147 14.93 1.12 2.29
N LEU A 148 15.42 2.16 2.94
CA LEU A 148 14.77 2.84 4.06
C LEU A 148 14.44 4.28 3.70
N ASP A 149 13.38 4.78 4.32
CA ASP A 149 13.01 6.18 4.39
C ASP A 149 13.16 6.62 5.86
N MET A 150 14.30 7.24 6.17
CA MET A 150 14.67 7.61 7.54
C MET A 150 14.13 9.00 7.87
N ASP A 151 12.98 9.01 8.54
CA ASP A 151 12.28 10.22 8.94
C ASP A 151 12.87 10.78 10.25
N TRP A 152 13.71 11.79 10.12
CA TRP A 152 14.40 12.43 11.23
C TRP A 152 13.53 13.53 11.85
N GLU A 153 12.76 13.13 12.88
CA GLU A 153 11.96 14.02 13.71
C GLU A 153 12.54 14.10 15.14
N PRO A 154 13.60 14.88 15.36
CA PRO A 154 14.32 14.87 16.63
C PRO A 154 13.47 15.38 17.78
N VAL A 155 13.33 14.56 18.81
CA VAL A 155 12.79 14.98 20.11
C VAL A 155 13.94 15.49 20.98
N SER A 156 13.77 16.66 21.62
CA SER A 156 14.80 17.22 22.50
C SER A 156 15.12 16.27 23.65
N GLY A 157 16.42 16.04 23.89
CA GLY A 157 16.90 15.21 25.00
C GLY A 157 16.96 13.71 24.74
N THR A 158 16.71 13.26 23.49
CA THR A 158 16.97 11.87 23.10
C THR A 158 18.45 11.63 22.84
N TYR A 159 18.85 10.36 22.92
CA TYR A 159 20.23 9.91 22.74
C TYR A 159 20.83 10.33 21.41
N LEU A 160 20.06 10.17 20.32
CA LEU A 160 20.52 10.61 19.01
C LEU A 160 20.58 12.13 18.93
N ASN A 161 19.68 12.85 19.59
CA ASN A 161 19.63 14.32 19.59
C ASN A 161 20.43 14.95 20.75
N ASN A 162 21.69 14.53 20.92
CA ASN A 162 22.64 15.13 21.85
C ASN A 162 23.82 15.75 21.08
N ALA A 163 24.21 16.98 21.46
CA ALA A 163 25.32 17.71 20.87
C ALA A 163 26.65 16.94 20.93
N GLU A 164 26.88 16.10 21.95
CA GLU A 164 28.08 15.26 22.06
C GLU A 164 28.13 14.15 21.01
N ASN A 165 26.97 13.72 20.49
CA ASN A 165 26.85 12.62 19.52
C ASN A 165 26.82 13.09 18.06
N PHE A 166 26.77 14.41 17.82
CA PHE A 166 26.81 15.03 16.48
C PHE A 166 28.06 15.92 16.25
N ALA A 167 28.97 16.00 17.22
CA ALA A 167 30.20 16.80 17.15
C ALA A 167 31.36 16.07 16.45
#